data_AF-A0AAW1V8V2-F1
#
_entry.id   AF-A0AAW1V8V2-F1
#
_cell.length_a   1.000
_cell.length_b   1.000
_cell.length_c   1.000
_cell.angle_alpha   90.00
_cell.angle_beta   90.00
_cell.angle_gamma   90.00
#
_symmetry.space_group_name_H-M   'P 1'
#
loop_
_entity.id
_entity.type
_entity.pdbx_description
1 polymer ?
#
loop_
_entity_poly.entity_id
_entity_poly.type
_entity_poly.pdbx_seq_one_letter_code
_entity_poly.pdbx_strand_id
1 'polypeptide(L)'
;MNVLSPLPKRTSRLKLYKVPLCMIFSFLLGCMFAFSIVPIDKTCRIENADIEYNIMKNSKLKNPELIILILSAPKNVERRNVARETWLPLKDRGQENIQDSKKFKVKHFFVIGNLGLNSNEHFNLNVEQIKYNDILLLPIQDTYQHLTLKVLKSFTWINEQFDFGLDFKYVLKCDDDSFVRVDNLIHEIQSIELLYLKSKLSSVIKISEENKSPYIQTNIQINNNETVKNLSIYWGYFDGRATIKKHGKWKEENWIACDRYIPYALGGGYILSKNLITYIAKNVDYLRMYNSEDVSIGLWLSTVTNILRIHDVRFDTEWASRGCQNFYLISHKLSAKNMRDMTSNLKQNNFLCTKEQFIRNFYRYNWSALPSQCCNIKKKITL
;
A
#
# COMPACT_ATOMS: atom_id res chain seq x y z
N MET A 1 54.38 -77.74 -19.14
CA MET A 1 53.39 -77.82 -20.24
C MET A 1 52.04 -78.21 -19.67
N ASN A 2 51.04 -77.37 -19.95
CA ASN A 2 49.59 -77.59 -20.06
C ASN A 2 48.82 -78.59 -19.17
N VAL A 3 47.95 -78.00 -18.33
CA VAL A 3 46.47 -78.09 -18.30
C VAL A 3 45.81 -79.48 -18.41
N LEU A 4 44.97 -79.79 -17.42
CA LEU A 4 43.59 -80.30 -17.64
C LEU A 4 42.65 -79.85 -16.51
N SER A 5 41.46 -79.41 -16.91
CA SER A 5 40.34 -78.85 -16.13
C SER A 5 39.33 -79.91 -15.69
N PRO A 6 38.39 -79.59 -14.77
CA PRO A 6 37.14 -80.33 -14.63
C PRO A 6 35.89 -79.53 -15.01
N LEU A 7 34.91 -80.27 -15.53
CA LEU A 7 33.55 -79.87 -15.93
C LEU A 7 32.56 -79.77 -14.72
N PRO A 8 31.34 -79.20 -14.90
CA PRO A 8 30.60 -78.46 -13.87
C PRO A 8 29.47 -79.26 -13.19
N LYS A 9 28.99 -78.73 -12.05
CA LYS A 9 27.70 -79.09 -11.43
C LYS A 9 26.71 -77.93 -11.47
N ARG A 10 25.46 -78.29 -11.78
CA ARG A 10 24.27 -77.46 -12.01
C ARG A 10 23.49 -77.30 -10.70
N THR A 11 23.16 -76.07 -10.31
CA THR A 11 22.18 -75.81 -9.23
C THR A 11 21.20 -74.68 -9.61
N SER A 12 19.96 -74.87 -9.17
CA SER A 12 18.70 -74.22 -9.57
C SER A 12 18.58 -72.71 -9.33
N ARG A 13 18.18 -71.94 -10.35
CA ARG A 13 17.73 -70.54 -10.25
C ARG A 13 16.21 -70.47 -10.05
N LEU A 14 15.72 -70.38 -8.82
CA LEU A 14 14.29 -70.11 -8.58
C LEU A 14 13.99 -69.55 -7.18
N LYS A 15 14.75 -68.54 -6.71
CA LYS A 15 14.48 -67.88 -5.41
C LYS A 15 14.80 -66.38 -5.32
N LEU A 16 15.08 -65.67 -6.43
CA LEU A 16 15.53 -64.26 -6.37
C LEU A 16 14.46 -63.21 -6.76
N TYR A 17 13.35 -63.60 -7.41
CA TYR A 17 12.36 -62.62 -7.93
C TYR A 17 11.16 -62.35 -6.99
N LYS A 18 10.96 -63.14 -5.92
CA LYS A 18 9.79 -62.96 -5.03
C LYS A 18 9.94 -61.81 -4.02
N VAL A 19 11.17 -61.53 -3.59
CA VAL A 19 11.47 -60.48 -2.60
C VAL A 19 11.25 -59.06 -3.14
N PRO A 20 11.73 -58.68 -4.34
CA PRO A 20 11.48 -57.34 -4.87
C PRO A 20 9.99 -57.12 -5.21
N LEU A 21 9.28 -58.17 -5.66
CA LEU A 21 7.85 -58.06 -5.97
C LEU A 21 7.00 -57.81 -4.72
N CYS A 22 7.31 -58.45 -3.59
CA CYS A 22 6.64 -58.18 -2.31
C CYS A 22 6.91 -56.75 -1.81
N MET A 23 8.12 -56.22 -2.00
CA MET A 23 8.43 -54.85 -1.59
C MET A 23 7.66 -53.81 -2.44
N ILE A 24 7.57 -54.03 -3.76
CA ILE A 24 6.78 -53.16 -4.64
C ILE A 24 5.29 -53.24 -4.27
N PHE A 25 4.77 -54.45 -4.03
CA PHE A 25 3.36 -54.63 -3.65
C PHE A 25 3.06 -53.98 -2.29
N SER A 26 3.95 -54.13 -1.30
CA SER A 26 3.80 -53.48 0.00
C SER A 26 3.87 -51.95 -0.10
N PHE A 27 4.71 -51.41 -0.98
CA PHE A 27 4.78 -49.96 -1.22
C PHE A 27 3.49 -49.44 -1.86
N LEU A 28 2.99 -50.12 -2.89
CA LEU A 28 1.74 -49.75 -3.56
C LEU A 28 0.53 -49.86 -2.61
N LEU A 29 0.49 -50.91 -1.78
CA LEU A 29 -0.55 -51.08 -0.77
C LEU A 29 -0.48 -49.99 0.32
N GLY A 30 0.73 -49.64 0.76
CA GLY A 30 0.97 -48.53 1.70
C GLY A 30 0.53 -47.18 1.15
N CYS A 31 0.83 -46.89 -0.12
CA CYS A 31 0.37 -45.68 -0.81
C CYS A 31 -1.17 -45.65 -0.88
N MET A 32 -1.82 -46.75 -1.26
CA MET A 32 -3.29 -46.84 -1.32
C MET A 32 -3.95 -46.64 0.05
N PHE A 33 -3.35 -47.19 1.12
CA PHE A 33 -3.84 -46.99 2.48
C PHE A 33 -3.66 -45.54 2.95
N ALA A 34 -2.53 -44.90 2.62
CA ALA A 34 -2.29 -43.49 2.90
C ALA A 34 -3.32 -42.58 2.19
N PHE A 35 -3.62 -42.84 0.91
CA PHE A 35 -4.66 -42.08 0.18
C PHE A 35 -6.09 -42.35 0.68
N SER A 36 -6.33 -43.49 1.32
CA SER A 36 -7.66 -43.85 1.84
C SER A 36 -7.91 -43.36 3.27
N ILE A 37 -6.86 -43.10 4.06
CA ILE A 37 -6.96 -42.73 5.48
C ILE A 37 -6.56 -41.27 5.73
N VAL A 38 -5.78 -40.65 4.85
CA VAL A 38 -5.64 -39.18 4.89
C VAL A 38 -6.97 -38.61 4.41
N PRO A 39 -7.79 -38.01 5.29
CA PRO A 39 -8.87 -37.19 4.78
C PRO A 39 -8.16 -36.06 4.05
N ILE A 40 -8.21 -36.07 2.72
CA ILE A 40 -8.09 -34.82 1.98
C ILE A 40 -9.25 -34.01 2.54
N ASP A 41 -8.94 -33.05 3.39
CA ASP A 41 -9.94 -32.15 3.90
C ASP A 41 -10.55 -31.48 2.66
N LYS A 42 -11.74 -31.94 2.26
CA LYS A 42 -12.51 -31.37 1.16
C LYS A 42 -13.16 -30.06 1.60
N THR A 43 -12.47 -29.30 2.45
CA THR A 43 -12.69 -27.89 2.72
C THR A 43 -11.93 -27.00 1.75
N CYS A 44 -11.28 -27.54 0.71
CA CYS A 44 -11.08 -26.77 -0.53
C CYS A 44 -12.42 -26.62 -1.26
N ARG A 45 -13.38 -25.92 -0.62
CA ARG A 45 -14.27 -25.07 -1.40
C ARG A 45 -13.33 -24.02 -1.99
N ILE A 46 -13.19 -24.03 -3.30
CA ILE A 46 -12.69 -22.85 -4.02
C ILE A 46 -13.70 -21.75 -3.66
N GLU A 47 -13.39 -20.97 -2.63
CA GLU A 47 -14.20 -19.81 -2.27
C GLU A 47 -14.10 -18.83 -3.44
N ASN A 48 -15.15 -18.05 -3.67
CA ASN A 48 -15.16 -17.00 -4.70
C ASN A 48 -13.96 -16.03 -4.59
N ALA A 49 -13.27 -16.00 -3.44
CA ALA A 49 -11.99 -15.33 -3.22
C ALA A 49 -10.88 -15.77 -4.19
N ASP A 50 -10.80 -17.07 -4.54
CA ASP A 50 -9.79 -17.58 -5.49
C ASP A 50 -10.11 -17.16 -6.94
N ILE A 51 -11.40 -16.98 -7.25
CA ILE A 51 -11.84 -16.46 -8.56
C ILE A 51 -11.53 -14.97 -8.66
N GLU A 52 -11.79 -14.18 -7.61
CA GLU A 52 -11.45 -12.75 -7.54
C GLU A 52 -9.93 -12.50 -7.55
N TYR A 53 -9.14 -13.34 -6.86
CA TYR A 53 -7.68 -13.32 -6.91
C TYR A 53 -7.14 -13.59 -8.33
N ASN A 54 -7.80 -14.47 -9.10
CA ASN A 54 -7.42 -14.78 -10.48
C ASN A 54 -7.88 -13.73 -11.51
N ILE A 55 -8.93 -12.94 -11.25
CA ILE A 55 -9.41 -11.89 -12.19
C ILE A 55 -8.33 -10.83 -12.45
N MET A 56 -7.45 -10.54 -11.48
CA MET A 56 -6.39 -9.53 -11.64
C MET A 56 -5.15 -10.03 -12.39
N LYS A 57 -5.01 -11.36 -12.53
CA LYS A 57 -3.92 -12.04 -13.27
C LYS A 57 -3.92 -11.72 -14.77
N ASN A 58 -5.04 -11.20 -15.31
CA ASN A 58 -5.22 -10.91 -16.74
C ASN A 58 -4.95 -9.45 -17.15
N SER A 59 -4.70 -8.54 -16.21
CA SER A 59 -4.27 -7.21 -16.60
C SER A 59 -2.76 -7.22 -16.84
N LYS A 60 -2.32 -6.81 -18.03
CA LYS A 60 -0.94 -6.43 -18.33
C LYS A 60 -0.54 -5.24 -17.45
N LEU A 61 -0.41 -5.42 -16.14
CA LEU A 61 0.09 -4.44 -15.19
C LEU A 61 1.60 -4.33 -15.38
N LYS A 62 2.02 -3.68 -16.47
CA LYS A 62 3.45 -3.48 -16.76
C LYS A 62 4.02 -2.41 -15.84
N ASN A 63 4.48 -2.83 -14.66
CA ASN A 63 5.35 -2.09 -13.72
C ASN A 63 4.98 -0.60 -13.54
N PRO A 64 3.88 -0.27 -12.84
CA PRO A 64 3.52 1.12 -12.57
C PRO A 64 4.45 1.75 -11.53
N GLU A 65 4.95 2.96 -11.75
CA GLU A 65 5.77 3.66 -10.75
C GLU A 65 4.97 3.98 -9.47
N LEU A 66 3.69 4.32 -9.60
CA LEU A 66 2.78 4.63 -8.48
C LEU A 66 1.52 3.76 -8.51
N ILE A 67 1.22 3.14 -7.38
CA ILE A 67 -0.09 2.54 -7.10
C ILE A 67 -0.86 3.47 -6.15
N ILE A 68 -2.11 3.79 -6.47
CA ILE A 68 -3.02 4.55 -5.61
C ILE A 68 -4.05 3.60 -5.03
N LEU A 69 -4.02 3.40 -3.71
CA LEU A 69 -5.02 2.64 -2.96
C LEU A 69 -6.04 3.61 -2.36
N ILE A 70 -7.25 3.58 -2.90
CA ILE A 70 -8.35 4.44 -2.48
C ILE A 70 -9.25 3.60 -1.57
N LEU A 71 -9.22 3.85 -0.26
CA LEU A 71 -10.10 3.12 0.65
C LEU A 71 -11.55 3.56 0.41
N SER A 72 -12.39 2.60 0.02
CA SER A 72 -13.82 2.82 -0.23
C SER A 72 -14.64 1.74 0.48
N ALA A 73 -15.96 1.80 0.33
CA ALA A 73 -16.91 0.85 0.89
C ALA A 73 -17.92 0.42 -0.19
N PRO A 74 -18.58 -0.74 -0.07
CA PRO A 74 -19.47 -1.28 -1.11
C PRO A 74 -20.48 -0.26 -1.64
N LYS A 75 -21.13 0.46 -0.71
CA LYS A 75 -22.18 1.45 -0.99
C LYS A 75 -21.67 2.79 -1.54
N ASN A 76 -20.38 3.07 -1.48
CA ASN A 76 -19.79 4.36 -1.90
C ASN A 76 -19.59 4.46 -3.42
N VAL A 77 -20.52 3.93 -4.21
CA VAL A 77 -20.45 3.92 -5.68
C VAL A 77 -20.33 5.34 -6.24
N GLU A 78 -21.09 6.29 -5.71
CA GLU A 78 -21.02 7.69 -6.14
C GLU A 78 -19.62 8.28 -5.92
N ARG A 79 -19.00 8.03 -4.75
CA ARG A 79 -17.66 8.55 -4.44
C ARG A 79 -16.61 8.00 -5.40
N ARG A 80 -16.67 6.70 -5.72
CA ARG A 80 -15.78 6.09 -6.71
C ARG A 80 -15.98 6.69 -8.10
N ASN A 81 -17.23 6.89 -8.52
CA ASN A 81 -17.55 7.52 -9.80
C ASN A 81 -17.05 8.97 -9.86
N VAL A 82 -17.19 9.73 -8.77
CA VAL A 82 -16.63 11.08 -8.66
C VAL A 82 -15.12 11.05 -8.82
N ALA A 83 -14.40 10.16 -8.15
CA ALA A 83 -12.95 10.05 -8.33
C ALA A 83 -12.57 9.73 -9.79
N ARG A 84 -13.30 8.82 -10.45
CA ARG A 84 -13.10 8.45 -11.86
C ARG A 84 -13.37 9.59 -12.84
N GLU A 85 -14.38 10.42 -12.59
CA GLU A 85 -14.74 11.53 -13.48
C GLU A 85 -13.92 12.81 -13.22
N THR A 86 -13.33 12.94 -12.02
CA THR A 86 -12.64 14.16 -11.57
C THR A 86 -11.12 14.07 -11.65
N TRP A 87 -10.47 13.48 -10.66
CA TRP A 87 -9.03 13.60 -10.45
C TRP A 87 -8.21 12.42 -10.98
N LEU A 88 -8.79 11.23 -11.08
CA LEU A 88 -8.08 10.06 -11.64
C LEU A 88 -7.57 10.28 -13.07
N PRO A 89 -8.30 10.96 -13.98
CA PRO A 89 -7.81 11.26 -15.32
C PRO A 89 -6.60 12.21 -15.34
N LEU A 90 -6.32 12.95 -14.25
CA LEU A 90 -5.18 13.88 -14.19
C LEU A 90 -3.83 13.17 -14.30
N LYS A 91 -3.76 11.85 -14.06
CA LYS A 91 -2.53 11.06 -14.23
C LYS A 91 -1.95 11.11 -15.65
N ASP A 92 -2.80 11.36 -16.65
CA ASP A 92 -2.40 11.42 -18.05
C ASP A 92 -2.05 12.84 -18.53
N ARG A 93 -2.45 13.86 -17.74
CA ARG A 93 -2.27 15.28 -18.06
C ARG A 93 -0.80 15.67 -18.03
N GLY A 94 -0.33 16.36 -19.07
CA GLY A 94 1.07 16.80 -19.20
C GLY A 94 2.04 15.68 -19.62
N GLN A 95 1.53 14.48 -19.89
CA GLN A 95 2.31 13.33 -20.36
C GLN A 95 1.94 12.90 -21.79
N GLU A 96 1.17 13.70 -22.53
CA GLU A 96 0.56 13.33 -23.81
C GLU A 96 1.59 13.10 -24.92
N ASN A 97 2.70 13.84 -24.89
CA ASN A 97 3.77 13.78 -25.90
C ASN A 97 4.98 12.94 -25.46
N ILE A 98 4.91 12.28 -24.30
CA ILE A 98 5.99 11.46 -23.77
C ILE A 98 5.85 10.05 -24.35
N GLN A 99 6.95 9.50 -24.87
CA GLN A 99 6.99 8.10 -25.32
C GLN A 99 6.52 7.18 -24.19
N ASP A 100 5.65 6.20 -24.51
CA ASP A 100 5.08 5.26 -23.53
C ASP A 100 6.11 4.57 -22.64
N SER A 101 7.32 4.34 -23.14
CA SER A 101 8.43 3.74 -22.39
C SER A 101 8.99 4.63 -21.28
N LYS A 102 8.76 5.94 -21.35
CA LYS A 102 9.23 6.96 -20.40
C LYS A 102 8.11 7.60 -19.59
N LYS A 103 6.85 7.33 -19.92
CA LYS A 103 5.69 7.85 -19.20
C LYS A 103 5.68 7.33 -17.77
N PHE A 104 5.39 8.20 -16.81
CA PHE A 104 5.19 7.81 -15.42
C PHE A 104 3.81 7.16 -15.30
N LYS A 105 3.80 5.84 -15.05
CA LYS A 105 2.60 5.02 -15.04
C LYS A 105 2.00 5.00 -13.64
N VAL A 106 0.70 5.27 -13.60
CA VAL A 106 -0.10 5.26 -12.38
C VAL A 106 -1.20 4.22 -12.51
N LYS A 107 -1.26 3.29 -11.56
CA LYS A 107 -2.40 2.39 -11.37
C LYS A 107 -3.16 2.79 -10.13
N HIS A 108 -4.48 2.65 -10.15
CA HIS A 108 -5.34 2.87 -8.98
C HIS A 108 -6.19 1.63 -8.70
N PHE A 109 -6.56 1.48 -7.43
CA PHE A 109 -7.53 0.50 -6.96
C PHE A 109 -8.44 1.12 -5.90
N PHE A 110 -9.75 0.89 -6.05
CA PHE A 110 -10.70 1.09 -4.96
C PHE A 110 -10.69 -0.16 -4.08
N VAL A 111 -10.27 -0.02 -2.82
CA VAL A 111 -10.14 -1.14 -1.89
C VAL A 111 -11.43 -1.33 -1.11
N ILE A 112 -12.05 -2.51 -1.25
CA ILE A 112 -13.35 -2.84 -0.67
C ILE A 112 -13.30 -4.23 -0.02
N GLY A 113 -13.91 -4.38 1.16
CA GLY A 113 -14.14 -5.68 1.79
C GLY A 113 -15.37 -6.37 1.19
N ASN A 114 -15.27 -7.66 0.86
CA ASN A 114 -16.33 -8.42 0.20
C ASN A 114 -17.11 -9.35 1.14
N LEU A 115 -16.71 -9.51 2.42
CA LEU A 115 -17.39 -10.41 3.34
C LEU A 115 -18.60 -9.73 4.00
N GLY A 116 -19.68 -10.50 4.15
CA GLY A 116 -20.91 -10.04 4.82
C GLY A 116 -21.80 -9.12 3.97
N LEU A 117 -21.54 -9.04 2.66
CA LEU A 117 -22.40 -8.30 1.73
C LEU A 117 -23.68 -9.08 1.41
N ASN A 118 -24.77 -8.37 1.17
CA ASN A 118 -25.99 -9.00 0.67
C ASN A 118 -25.91 -9.25 -0.85
N SER A 119 -26.85 -10.03 -1.39
CA SER A 119 -26.85 -10.41 -2.82
C SER A 119 -26.87 -9.20 -3.77
N ASN A 120 -27.57 -8.12 -3.41
CA ASN A 120 -27.61 -6.91 -4.24
C ASN A 120 -26.28 -6.15 -4.21
N GLU A 121 -25.62 -6.08 -3.05
CA GLU A 121 -24.30 -5.48 -2.92
C GLU A 121 -23.24 -6.24 -3.72
N HIS A 122 -23.23 -7.58 -3.63
CA HIS A 122 -22.36 -8.42 -4.47
C HIS A 122 -22.64 -8.22 -5.96
N PHE A 123 -23.90 -8.24 -6.37
CA PHE A 123 -24.28 -8.02 -7.77
C PHE A 123 -23.79 -6.66 -8.29
N ASN A 124 -24.03 -5.59 -7.53
CA ASN A 124 -23.62 -4.24 -7.92
C ASN A 124 -22.09 -4.11 -8.02
N LEU A 125 -21.34 -4.68 -7.07
CA LEU A 125 -19.87 -4.67 -7.12
C LEU A 125 -19.35 -5.48 -8.32
N ASN A 126 -19.96 -6.63 -8.62
CA ASN A 126 -19.57 -7.43 -9.79
C ASN A 126 -19.82 -6.67 -11.10
N VAL A 127 -20.97 -6.01 -11.24
CA VAL A 127 -21.28 -5.17 -12.40
C VAL A 127 -20.26 -4.02 -12.53
N GLU A 128 -19.94 -3.36 -11.42
CA GLU A 128 -18.95 -2.29 -11.40
C GLU A 128 -17.55 -2.79 -11.77
N GLN A 129 -17.13 -3.94 -11.23
CA GLN A 129 -15.83 -4.54 -11.51
C GLN A 129 -15.70 -4.99 -12.96
N ILE A 130 -16.75 -5.58 -13.54
CA ILE A 130 -16.78 -5.92 -14.97
C ILE A 130 -16.61 -4.67 -15.83
N LYS A 131 -17.23 -3.55 -15.43
CA LYS A 131 -17.21 -2.29 -16.18
C LYS A 131 -15.88 -1.56 -16.10
N TYR A 132 -15.28 -1.45 -14.91
CA TYR A 132 -14.13 -0.58 -14.67
C TYR A 132 -12.83 -1.33 -14.38
N ASN A 133 -12.90 -2.56 -13.87
CA ASN A 133 -11.75 -3.40 -13.53
C ASN A 133 -10.69 -2.66 -12.69
N ASP A 134 -11.16 -1.93 -11.68
CA ASP A 134 -10.36 -1.07 -10.81
C ASP A 134 -10.72 -1.21 -9.32
N ILE A 135 -11.47 -2.24 -8.94
CA ILE A 135 -11.73 -2.60 -7.55
C ILE A 135 -10.77 -3.70 -7.12
N LEU A 136 -10.16 -3.52 -5.95
CA LEU A 136 -9.47 -4.56 -5.19
C LEU A 136 -10.42 -5.06 -4.11
N LEU A 137 -10.97 -6.26 -4.30
CA LEU A 137 -11.82 -6.93 -3.33
C LEU A 137 -10.96 -7.73 -2.37
N LEU A 138 -11.18 -7.52 -1.07
CA LEU A 138 -10.47 -8.21 0.01
C LEU A 138 -11.42 -9.10 0.80
N PRO A 139 -10.97 -10.30 1.25
CA PRO A 139 -11.76 -11.22 2.06
C PRO A 139 -11.86 -10.75 3.51
N ILE A 140 -12.46 -9.58 3.72
CA ILE A 140 -12.69 -8.94 5.01
C ILE A 140 -14.08 -8.32 5.05
N GLN A 141 -14.64 -8.18 6.24
CA GLN A 141 -15.85 -7.40 6.42
C GLN A 141 -15.53 -5.91 6.39
N ASP A 142 -16.27 -5.17 5.56
CA ASP A 142 -16.04 -3.73 5.36
C ASP A 142 -16.66 -2.90 6.49
N THR A 143 -15.97 -2.84 7.62
CA THR A 143 -16.35 -2.04 8.79
C THR A 143 -15.27 -1.03 9.14
N TYR A 144 -15.66 -0.06 9.95
CA TYR A 144 -14.75 0.95 10.45
C TYR A 144 -13.62 0.36 11.30
N GLN A 145 -13.97 -0.63 12.12
CA GLN A 145 -13.07 -1.32 13.03
C GLN A 145 -12.04 -2.16 12.27
N HIS A 146 -12.32 -2.55 11.02
CA HIS A 146 -11.42 -3.31 10.18
C HIS A 146 -10.61 -2.44 9.19
N LEU A 147 -10.61 -1.10 9.32
CA LEU A 147 -9.82 -0.23 8.43
C LEU A 147 -8.33 -0.56 8.45
N THR A 148 -7.75 -0.79 9.63
CA THR A 148 -6.34 -1.21 9.74
C THR A 148 -6.09 -2.53 9.04
N LEU A 149 -7.00 -3.51 9.20
CA LEU A 149 -6.90 -4.80 8.52
C LEU A 149 -7.03 -4.63 6.99
N LYS A 150 -7.91 -3.75 6.53
CA LYS A 150 -8.05 -3.39 5.10
C LYS A 150 -6.75 -2.86 4.53
N VAL A 151 -6.07 -1.92 5.22
CA VAL A 151 -4.76 -1.41 4.79
C VAL A 151 -3.70 -2.52 4.78
N LEU A 152 -3.62 -3.30 5.86
CA LEU A 152 -2.65 -4.39 5.98
C LEU A 152 -2.82 -5.42 4.84
N LYS A 153 -4.06 -5.86 4.59
CA LYS A 153 -4.38 -6.81 3.51
C LYS A 153 -4.14 -6.22 2.13
N SER A 154 -4.37 -4.93 1.93
CA SER A 154 -4.02 -4.25 0.67
C SER A 154 -2.52 -4.27 0.41
N PHE A 155 -1.71 -3.97 1.43
CA PHE A 155 -0.25 -3.98 1.35
C PHE A 155 0.30 -5.39 1.13
N THR A 156 -0.30 -6.38 1.79
CA THR A 156 0.03 -7.80 1.60
C THR A 156 -0.26 -8.22 0.15
N TRP A 157 -1.47 -7.93 -0.34
CA TRP A 157 -1.88 -8.29 -1.69
C TRP A 157 -0.98 -7.68 -2.77
N ILE A 158 -0.70 -6.36 -2.73
CA ILE A 158 0.20 -5.73 -3.72
C ILE A 158 1.63 -6.26 -3.64
N ASN A 159 2.11 -6.64 -2.45
CA ASN A 159 3.43 -7.22 -2.29
C ASN A 159 3.51 -8.62 -2.89
N GLU A 160 2.45 -9.43 -2.75
CA GLU A 160 2.33 -10.75 -3.40
C GLU A 160 2.25 -10.64 -4.93
N GLN A 161 1.70 -9.54 -5.47
CA GLN A 161 1.65 -9.32 -6.92
C GLN A 161 3.02 -9.07 -7.56
N PHE A 162 4.07 -8.80 -6.78
CA PHE A 162 5.41 -8.59 -7.30
C PHE A 162 5.92 -9.80 -8.09
N ASP A 163 5.68 -11.01 -7.59
CA ASP A 163 6.08 -12.26 -8.24
C ASP A 163 5.33 -12.49 -9.57
N PHE A 164 4.22 -11.78 -9.78
CA PHE A 164 3.40 -11.80 -11.00
C PHE A 164 3.69 -10.59 -11.92
N GLY A 165 4.76 -9.84 -11.65
CA GLY A 165 5.23 -8.77 -12.53
C GLY A 165 4.63 -7.39 -12.23
N LEU A 166 4.01 -7.19 -11.07
CA LEU A 166 3.64 -5.85 -10.59
C LEU A 166 4.82 -5.22 -9.84
N ASP A 167 5.81 -4.70 -10.56
CA ASP A 167 6.90 -3.93 -9.93
C ASP A 167 6.54 -2.45 -9.81
N PHE A 168 6.36 -1.97 -8.58
CA PHE A 168 6.03 -0.58 -8.29
C PHE A 168 7.09 0.10 -7.42
N LYS A 169 7.10 1.43 -7.39
CA LYS A 169 8.04 2.19 -6.54
C LYS A 169 7.36 2.78 -5.32
N TYR A 170 6.14 3.28 -5.48
CA TYR A 170 5.41 3.99 -4.45
C TYR A 170 3.96 3.54 -4.37
N VAL A 171 3.40 3.67 -3.17
CA VAL A 171 1.98 3.49 -2.90
C VAL A 171 1.47 4.76 -2.25
N LEU A 172 0.48 5.40 -2.86
CA LEU A 172 -0.35 6.42 -2.22
C LEU A 172 -1.57 5.73 -1.61
N LYS A 173 -1.74 5.78 -0.29
CA LYS A 173 -3.03 5.51 0.35
C LYS A 173 -3.79 6.82 0.44
N CYS A 174 -5.07 6.83 0.06
CA CYS A 174 -6.00 7.92 0.34
C CYS A 174 -7.42 7.39 0.56
N ASP A 175 -8.34 8.28 0.94
CA ASP A 175 -9.75 7.96 1.16
C ASP A 175 -10.58 8.33 -0.08
N ASP A 176 -11.76 7.74 -0.23
CA ASP A 176 -12.67 7.99 -1.37
C ASP A 176 -13.35 9.38 -1.35
N ASP A 177 -13.10 10.18 -0.31
CA ASP A 177 -13.43 11.61 -0.23
C ASP A 177 -12.20 12.52 -0.23
N SER A 178 -11.06 12.02 -0.73
CA SER A 178 -9.87 12.80 -1.07
C SER A 178 -9.81 13.16 -2.56
N PHE A 179 -9.26 14.34 -2.87
CA PHE A 179 -8.91 14.77 -4.23
C PHE A 179 -7.39 14.87 -4.35
N VAL A 180 -6.82 14.22 -5.37
CA VAL A 180 -5.36 14.18 -5.59
C VAL A 180 -5.01 14.91 -6.89
N ARG A 181 -4.11 15.89 -6.81
CA ARG A 181 -3.47 16.51 -7.98
C ARG A 181 -2.40 15.56 -8.55
N VAL A 182 -2.83 14.47 -9.17
CA VAL A 182 -1.95 13.40 -9.66
C VAL A 182 -0.93 13.94 -10.66
N ASP A 183 -1.34 14.91 -11.49
CA ASP A 183 -0.47 15.66 -12.40
C ASP A 183 0.73 16.27 -11.66
N ASN A 184 0.47 17.05 -10.60
CA ASN A 184 1.54 17.67 -9.81
C ASN A 184 2.30 16.65 -8.95
N LEU A 185 1.61 15.64 -8.42
CA LEU A 185 2.21 14.66 -7.53
C LEU A 185 3.29 13.82 -8.22
N ILE A 186 3.10 13.49 -9.50
CA ILE A 186 4.11 12.79 -10.32
C ILE A 186 5.41 13.60 -10.38
N HIS A 187 5.33 14.89 -10.68
CA HIS A 187 6.48 15.78 -10.76
C HIS A 187 7.20 15.91 -9.41
N GLU A 188 6.44 15.96 -8.32
CA GLU A 188 6.98 16.03 -6.97
C GLU A 188 7.68 14.72 -6.57
N ILE A 189 7.10 13.55 -6.88
CA ILE A 189 7.76 12.25 -6.68
C ILE A 189 9.10 12.21 -7.45
N GLN A 190 9.12 12.60 -8.72
CA GLN A 190 10.33 12.64 -9.53
C GLN A 190 11.39 13.59 -8.95
N SER A 191 10.96 14.76 -8.45
CA SER A 191 11.85 15.73 -7.80
C SER A 191 12.44 15.17 -6.52
N ILE A 192 11.63 14.51 -5.68
CA ILE A 192 12.10 13.85 -4.46
C ILE A 192 13.08 12.71 -4.81
N GLU A 193 12.80 11.91 -5.84
CA GLU A 193 13.74 10.86 -6.30
C GLU A 193 15.11 11.44 -6.64
N LEU A 194 15.15 12.52 -7.42
CA LEU A 194 16.40 13.15 -7.84
C LEU A 194 17.15 13.75 -6.66
N LEU A 195 16.45 14.51 -5.80
CA LEU A 195 17.06 15.24 -4.71
C LEU A 195 17.50 14.37 -3.53
N TYR A 196 16.71 13.35 -3.18
CA TYR A 196 16.93 12.58 -1.95
C TYR A 196 17.33 11.13 -2.17
N LEU A 197 16.92 10.50 -3.27
CA LEU A 197 17.15 9.06 -3.47
C LEU A 197 18.34 8.76 -4.39
N LYS A 198 18.58 9.61 -5.40
CA LYS A 198 19.67 9.45 -6.39
C LYS A 198 20.89 10.31 -6.09
N SER A 199 20.81 11.17 -5.08
CA SER A 199 21.90 12.08 -4.67
C SER A 199 22.82 11.44 -3.63
N LYS A 200 24.06 11.94 -3.54
CA LYS A 200 25.02 11.50 -2.50
C LYS A 200 24.51 11.87 -1.11
N LEU A 201 24.66 10.97 -0.14
CA LEU A 201 24.18 11.17 1.23
C LEU A 201 24.58 12.52 1.84
N SER A 202 25.83 12.95 1.66
CA SER A 202 26.32 14.24 2.16
C SER A 202 25.51 15.42 1.63
N SER A 203 25.09 15.37 0.36
CA SER A 203 24.23 16.38 -0.25
C SER A 203 22.81 16.30 0.28
N VAL A 204 22.29 15.09 0.46
CA VAL A 204 20.94 14.85 1.00
C VAL A 204 20.82 15.38 2.44
N ILE A 205 21.81 15.09 3.29
CA ILE A 205 21.89 15.60 4.66
C ILE A 205 21.91 17.13 4.65
N LYS A 206 22.80 17.73 3.83
CA LYS A 206 22.90 19.20 3.71
C LYS A 206 21.57 19.84 3.27
N ILE A 207 20.88 19.26 2.28
CA ILE A 207 19.56 19.76 1.83
C ILE A 207 18.54 19.68 2.97
N SER A 208 18.54 18.57 3.73
CA SER A 208 17.63 18.37 4.85
C SER A 208 17.90 19.35 6.00
N GLU A 209 19.16 19.67 6.28
CA GLU A 209 19.57 20.62 7.32
C GLU A 209 19.26 22.07 6.93
N GLU A 210 19.52 22.46 5.67
CA GLU A 210 19.22 23.81 5.18
C GLU A 210 17.71 24.10 5.18
N ASN A 211 16.87 23.07 4.99
CA ASN A 211 15.40 23.12 5.11
C ASN A 211 14.75 24.34 4.42
N LYS A 212 15.26 24.70 3.23
CA LYS A 212 14.83 25.89 2.46
C LYS A 212 13.44 25.76 1.85
N SER A 213 12.86 24.55 1.81
CA SER A 213 11.54 24.36 1.21
C SER A 213 10.45 25.05 2.04
N PRO A 214 9.58 25.87 1.42
CA PRO A 214 8.42 26.42 2.11
C PRO A 214 7.39 25.35 2.46
N TYR A 215 7.42 24.19 1.79
CA TYR A 215 6.39 23.16 1.91
C TYR A 215 6.81 21.95 2.74
N ILE A 216 8.02 21.42 2.52
CA ILE A 216 8.44 20.14 3.12
C ILE A 216 9.42 20.30 4.27
N GLN A 217 9.36 19.39 5.24
CA GLN A 217 10.37 19.21 6.29
C GLN A 217 10.74 17.74 6.37
N THR A 218 12.03 17.46 6.29
CA THR A 218 12.55 16.09 6.16
C THR A 218 13.25 15.62 7.42
N ASN A 219 13.19 14.32 7.66
CA ASN A 219 13.96 13.63 8.69
C ASN A 219 14.50 12.31 8.13
N ILE A 220 15.83 12.18 8.13
CA ILE A 220 16.53 11.01 7.65
C ILE A 220 16.95 10.19 8.86
N GLN A 221 16.58 8.91 8.89
CA GLN A 221 16.99 7.99 9.94
C GLN A 221 17.74 6.82 9.32
N ILE A 222 19.03 6.73 9.66
CA ILE A 222 19.99 5.74 9.16
C ILE A 222 20.85 5.29 10.35
N ASN A 223 21.22 4.01 10.38
CA ASN A 223 22.10 3.50 11.44
C ASN A 223 23.57 3.79 11.10
N ASN A 224 23.97 3.56 9.84
CA ASN A 224 25.35 3.72 9.38
C ASN A 224 25.40 4.59 8.10
N ASN A 225 26.32 5.55 8.06
CA ASN A 225 26.47 6.50 6.95
C ASN A 225 27.00 5.87 5.64
N GLU A 226 27.58 4.68 5.72
CA GLU A 226 28.24 4.00 4.57
C GLU A 226 27.26 3.23 3.66
N THR A 227 26.03 2.99 4.12
CA THR A 227 25.07 2.08 3.46
C THR A 227 23.87 2.77 2.80
N VAL A 228 23.90 4.09 2.61
CA VAL A 228 22.78 4.80 1.99
C VAL A 228 22.79 4.62 0.47
N LYS A 229 22.33 3.46 0.01
CA LYS A 229 22.01 3.24 -1.40
C LYS A 229 20.53 3.39 -1.71
N ASN A 230 19.63 3.14 -0.73
CA ASN A 230 18.19 3.08 -0.99
C ASN A 230 17.38 3.61 0.20
N LEU A 231 17.27 4.93 0.36
CA LEU A 231 16.32 5.51 1.31
C LEU A 231 14.88 5.13 0.92
N SER A 232 14.11 4.75 1.92
CA SER A 232 12.68 4.44 1.78
C SER A 232 11.87 5.65 2.21
N ILE A 233 10.78 5.97 1.51
CA ILE A 233 10.02 7.21 1.73
C ILE A 233 8.78 6.92 2.57
N TYR A 234 8.56 7.72 3.61
CA TYR A 234 7.26 7.90 4.27
C TYR A 234 6.87 9.38 4.25
N TRP A 235 5.96 9.73 3.36
CA TRP A 235 5.63 11.12 3.03
C TRP A 235 4.15 11.41 3.25
N GLY A 236 3.86 12.44 4.04
CA GLY A 236 2.50 12.91 4.26
C GLY A 236 2.46 14.06 5.25
N TYR A 237 1.30 14.31 5.84
CA TYR A 237 1.16 15.34 6.87
C TYR A 237 1.25 14.71 8.26
N PHE A 238 2.44 14.75 8.87
CA PHE A 238 2.69 14.14 10.19
C PHE A 238 2.04 14.87 11.36
N ASP A 239 1.55 14.13 12.37
CA ASP A 239 1.17 14.64 13.69
C ASP A 239 1.87 13.84 14.79
N GLY A 240 2.56 14.54 15.71
CA GLY A 240 3.21 13.96 16.88
C GLY A 240 2.50 14.28 18.20
N ARG A 241 1.40 15.06 18.15
CA ARG A 241 0.69 15.52 19.35
C ARG A 241 -0.48 14.63 19.73
N ALA A 242 -0.91 13.74 18.83
CA ALA A 242 -2.14 12.97 18.95
C ALA A 242 -2.18 12.15 20.25
N THR A 243 -3.31 12.24 20.94
CA THR A 243 -3.58 11.48 22.17
C THR A 243 -4.44 10.26 21.88
N ILE A 244 -4.29 9.23 22.72
CA ILE A 244 -5.07 8.00 22.62
C ILE A 244 -6.55 8.32 22.72
N LYS A 245 -7.32 7.91 21.72
CA LYS A 245 -8.76 8.13 21.71
C LYS A 245 -9.41 7.18 22.71
N LYS A 246 -10.14 7.72 23.69
CA LYS A 246 -10.83 6.92 24.72
C LYS A 246 -12.31 6.68 24.42
N HIS A 247 -12.86 7.33 23.40
CA HIS A 247 -14.28 7.25 23.02
C HIS A 247 -14.47 7.33 21.50
N GLY A 248 -15.69 6.99 21.07
CA GLY A 248 -16.11 7.04 19.67
C GLY A 248 -15.58 5.89 18.82
N LYS A 249 -15.82 5.97 17.51
CA LYS A 249 -15.41 4.95 16.53
C LYS A 249 -13.90 4.69 16.46
N TRP A 250 -13.10 5.63 16.98
CA TRP A 250 -11.64 5.54 17.05
C TRP A 250 -11.12 5.10 18.41
N LYS A 251 -12.00 4.74 19.37
CA LYS A 251 -11.60 4.34 20.72
C LYS A 251 -10.52 3.26 20.64
N GLU A 252 -9.42 3.48 21.35
CA GLU A 252 -8.28 2.59 21.38
C GLU A 252 -8.04 2.12 22.82
N GLU A 253 -8.42 0.87 23.09
CA GLU A 253 -8.36 0.27 24.44
C GLU A 253 -7.03 -0.44 24.68
N ASN A 254 -6.42 -0.97 23.61
CA ASN A 254 -5.28 -1.88 23.73
C ASN A 254 -3.93 -1.20 23.46
N TRP A 255 -3.88 0.13 23.48
CA TRP A 255 -2.65 0.90 23.31
C TRP A 255 -1.70 0.74 24.51
N ILE A 256 -0.52 0.19 24.24
CA ILE A 256 0.51 -0.06 25.26
C ILE A 256 1.85 0.63 24.98
N ALA A 257 2.00 1.25 23.80
CA ALA A 257 3.32 1.68 23.35
C ALA A 257 3.83 2.94 24.09
N CYS A 258 2.96 3.90 24.42
CA CYS A 258 3.33 5.14 25.09
C CYS A 258 2.10 5.87 25.69
N ASP A 259 2.32 7.02 26.35
CA ASP A 259 1.26 7.93 26.84
C ASP A 259 0.53 8.70 25.72
N ARG A 260 1.11 8.72 24.52
CA ARG A 260 0.58 9.30 23.29
C ARG A 260 0.72 8.32 22.13
N TYR A 261 0.06 8.62 21.01
CA TYR A 261 0.38 7.93 19.77
C TYR A 261 1.79 8.32 19.30
N ILE A 262 2.50 7.33 18.75
CA ILE A 262 3.78 7.55 18.06
C ILE A 262 3.52 8.40 16.80
N PRO A 263 4.41 9.32 16.40
CA PRO A 263 4.21 10.14 15.20
C PRO A 263 3.81 9.35 13.95
N TYR A 264 2.79 9.84 13.26
CA TYR A 264 2.25 9.22 12.06
C TYR A 264 1.77 10.27 11.05
N ALA A 265 1.74 9.91 9.77
CA ALA A 265 1.11 10.73 8.73
C ALA A 265 -0.40 10.54 8.77
N LEU A 266 -1.17 11.63 8.72
CA LEU A 266 -2.62 11.60 8.86
C LEU A 266 -3.33 10.85 7.70
N GLY A 267 -4.42 10.15 8.04
CA GLY A 267 -5.07 9.17 7.18
C GLY A 267 -5.66 9.68 5.85
N GLY A 268 -5.95 10.96 5.67
CA GLY A 268 -6.55 11.48 4.43
C GLY A 268 -5.67 11.29 3.18
N GLY A 269 -4.36 11.07 3.38
CA GLY A 269 -3.44 10.65 2.32
C GLY A 269 -1.98 10.59 2.76
N TYR A 270 -1.27 9.53 2.38
CA TYR A 270 0.18 9.41 2.57
C TYR A 270 0.82 8.46 1.55
N ILE A 271 2.11 8.67 1.28
CA ILE A 271 2.91 7.89 0.33
C ILE A 271 3.94 7.07 1.08
N LEU A 272 4.03 5.79 0.71
CA LEU A 272 5.05 4.86 1.16
C LEU A 272 5.82 4.30 -0.04
N SER A 273 7.14 4.20 0.08
CA SER A 273 7.93 3.44 -0.91
C SER A 273 7.73 1.93 -0.78
N LYS A 274 7.95 1.18 -1.87
CA LYS A 274 7.84 -0.28 -1.93
C LYS A 274 8.51 -1.00 -0.77
N ASN A 275 9.73 -0.59 -0.38
CA ASN A 275 10.45 -1.25 0.72
C ASN A 275 9.70 -1.21 2.06
N LEU A 276 8.98 -0.12 2.36
CA LEU A 276 8.18 -0.01 3.58
C LEU A 276 6.91 -0.86 3.50
N ILE A 277 6.29 -0.91 2.32
CA ILE A 277 5.15 -1.79 2.04
C ILE A 277 5.56 -3.25 2.22
N THR A 278 6.67 -3.66 1.60
CA THR A 278 7.24 -5.01 1.72
C THR A 278 7.62 -5.32 3.16
N TYR A 279 8.20 -4.37 3.91
CA TYR A 279 8.50 -4.56 5.33
C TYR A 279 7.22 -4.88 6.11
N ILE A 280 6.16 -4.09 5.95
CA ILE A 280 4.87 -4.33 6.63
C ILE A 280 4.30 -5.69 6.22
N ALA A 281 4.21 -5.96 4.91
CA ALA A 281 3.62 -7.18 4.34
C ALA A 281 4.37 -8.46 4.73
N LYS A 282 5.70 -8.41 4.94
CA LYS A 282 6.48 -9.58 5.36
C LYS A 282 6.48 -9.82 6.86
N ASN A 283 6.05 -8.84 7.66
CA ASN A 283 6.08 -8.92 9.12
C ASN A 283 4.69 -8.93 9.76
N VAL A 284 3.62 -9.13 8.97
CA VAL A 284 2.22 -9.00 9.44
C VAL A 284 1.92 -9.75 10.74
N ASP A 285 2.50 -10.94 10.94
CA ASP A 285 2.29 -11.77 12.13
C ASP A 285 2.91 -11.20 13.41
N TYR A 286 3.87 -10.29 13.27
CA TYR A 286 4.54 -9.62 14.39
C TYR A 286 3.98 -8.21 14.66
N LEU A 287 3.17 -7.68 13.75
CA LEU A 287 2.65 -6.32 13.84
C LEU A 287 1.39 -6.28 14.69
N ARG A 288 1.44 -5.50 15.78
CA ARG A 288 0.26 -5.27 16.61
C ARG A 288 -0.73 -4.37 15.88
N MET A 289 -1.96 -4.86 15.73
CA MET A 289 -3.07 -4.12 15.13
C MET A 289 -3.68 -3.13 16.13
N TYR A 290 -3.94 -1.92 15.67
CA TYR A 290 -4.68 -0.89 16.39
C TYR A 290 -5.88 -0.44 15.56
N ASN A 291 -6.86 0.22 16.18
CA ASN A 291 -8.11 0.59 15.52
C ASN A 291 -7.94 1.70 14.47
N SER A 292 -6.96 2.58 14.65
CA SER A 292 -6.62 3.62 13.67
C SER A 292 -5.53 3.11 12.73
N GLU A 293 -5.79 3.12 11.43
CA GLU A 293 -4.87 2.57 10.44
C GLU A 293 -3.62 3.43 10.30
N ASP A 294 -3.79 4.74 10.33
CA ASP A 294 -2.72 5.73 10.20
C ASP A 294 -1.76 5.71 11.41
N VAL A 295 -2.30 5.60 12.63
CA VAL A 295 -1.52 5.35 13.86
C VAL A 295 -0.75 4.04 13.76
N SER A 296 -1.39 2.98 13.23
CA SER A 296 -0.76 1.68 13.06
C SER A 296 0.44 1.76 12.10
N ILE A 297 0.32 2.45 10.96
CA ILE A 297 1.44 2.70 10.05
C ILE A 297 2.58 3.43 10.75
N GLY A 298 2.28 4.51 11.49
CA GLY A 298 3.29 5.26 12.21
C GLY A 298 4.06 4.41 13.23
N LEU A 299 3.35 3.56 13.97
CA LEU A 299 3.97 2.65 14.92
C LEU A 299 4.81 1.56 14.23
N TRP A 300 4.27 0.87 13.23
CA TRP A 300 4.98 -0.21 12.54
C TRP A 300 6.26 0.26 11.86
N LEU A 301 6.28 1.51 11.40
CA LEU A 301 7.43 2.13 10.75
C LEU A 301 8.31 2.94 11.71
N SER A 302 8.03 2.94 13.01
CA SER A 302 8.75 3.77 13.99
C SER A 302 10.21 3.36 14.19
N THR A 303 10.52 2.07 14.05
CA THR A 303 11.86 1.48 14.26
C THR A 303 12.60 1.16 12.97
N VAL A 304 11.99 1.43 11.80
CA VAL A 304 12.59 1.14 10.51
C VAL A 304 13.72 2.15 10.22
N THR A 305 14.91 1.64 9.87
CA THR A 305 16.06 2.44 9.44
C THR A 305 16.10 2.62 7.92
N ASN A 306 17.02 3.44 7.40
CA ASN A 306 17.09 3.83 5.99
C ASN A 306 15.79 4.45 5.48
N ILE A 307 15.18 5.30 6.30
CA ILE A 307 13.91 5.94 6.01
C ILE A 307 14.06 7.46 5.96
N LEU A 308 13.43 8.06 4.96
CA LEU A 308 13.22 9.48 4.80
C LEU A 308 11.75 9.78 5.11
N ARG A 309 11.51 10.43 6.24
CA ARG A 309 10.19 10.99 6.58
C ARG A 309 10.08 12.39 6.01
N ILE A 310 8.98 12.65 5.32
CA ILE A 310 8.71 13.95 4.69
C ILE A 310 7.38 14.45 5.24
N HIS A 311 7.42 15.48 6.06
CA HIS A 311 6.22 16.25 6.41
C HIS A 311 5.96 17.28 5.30
N ASP A 312 4.77 17.27 4.71
CA ASP A 312 4.42 18.18 3.62
C ASP A 312 3.08 18.87 3.85
N VAL A 313 3.10 20.19 3.97
CA VAL A 313 1.93 21.02 4.27
C VAL A 313 0.89 21.03 3.14
N ARG A 314 1.28 20.59 1.94
CA ARG A 314 0.42 20.47 0.75
C ARG A 314 -0.51 19.26 0.82
N PHE A 315 -0.35 18.40 1.83
CA PHE A 315 -1.23 17.28 2.14
C PHE A 315 -2.30 17.74 3.15
N ASP A 316 -3.39 18.32 2.67
CA ASP A 316 -4.58 18.64 3.47
C ASP A 316 -5.36 17.37 3.79
N THR A 317 -4.87 16.63 4.80
CA THR A 317 -5.23 15.23 5.09
C THR A 317 -5.71 15.01 6.52
N GLU A 318 -6.00 16.10 7.24
CA GLU A 318 -6.66 16.07 8.54
C GLU A 318 -8.13 15.64 8.44
N TRP A 319 -8.76 15.33 9.58
CA TRP A 319 -10.19 14.95 9.67
C TRP A 319 -11.17 16.00 9.08
N ALA A 320 -10.73 17.25 8.95
CA ALA A 320 -11.45 18.34 8.29
C ALA A 320 -10.47 19.19 7.49
N SER A 321 -10.90 19.62 6.29
CA SER A 321 -10.09 20.41 5.37
C SER A 321 -9.64 21.73 5.98
N ARG A 322 -8.43 22.15 5.63
CA ARG A 322 -7.86 23.47 5.94
C ARG A 322 -8.33 24.56 4.97
N GLY A 323 -9.16 24.22 3.98
CA GLY A 323 -9.69 25.14 2.98
C GLY A 323 -9.23 24.73 1.58
N CYS A 324 -9.12 25.68 0.67
CA CYS A 324 -8.71 25.43 -0.71
C CYS A 324 -7.47 26.27 -1.02
N GLN A 325 -6.37 25.62 -1.38
CA GLN A 325 -5.12 26.26 -1.79
C GLN A 325 -4.64 25.64 -3.10
N ASN A 326 -4.15 26.46 -4.04
CA ASN A 326 -3.74 25.97 -5.36
C ASN A 326 -2.48 25.12 -5.32
N PHE A 327 -1.68 25.25 -4.25
CA PHE A 327 -0.48 24.45 -4.03
C PHE A 327 -0.75 23.07 -3.43
N TYR A 328 -1.99 22.73 -3.07
CA TYR A 328 -2.31 21.42 -2.48
C TYR A 328 -2.09 20.28 -3.48
N LEU A 329 -1.47 19.21 -2.97
CA LEU A 329 -1.28 17.94 -3.68
C LEU A 329 -2.41 16.96 -3.37
N ILE A 330 -2.88 16.97 -2.13
CA ILE A 330 -4.00 16.16 -1.65
C ILE A 330 -4.91 17.03 -0.80
N SER A 331 -6.21 16.96 -1.07
CA SER A 331 -7.25 17.70 -0.35
C SER A 331 -8.30 16.74 0.20
N HIS A 332 -8.49 16.77 1.52
CA HIS A 332 -9.44 15.97 2.28
C HIS A 332 -10.00 16.81 3.45
N LYS A 333 -11.27 16.71 3.82
CA LYS A 333 -12.34 15.85 3.30
C LYS A 333 -13.25 16.65 2.36
N LEU A 334 -13.61 16.09 1.20
CA LEU A 334 -14.36 16.79 0.17
C LEU A 334 -15.70 16.12 -0.14
N SER A 335 -16.69 16.95 -0.52
CA SER A 335 -17.93 16.48 -1.12
C SER A 335 -17.76 16.21 -2.62
N ALA A 336 -18.70 15.45 -3.21
CA ALA A 336 -18.75 15.22 -4.65
C ALA A 336 -18.77 16.53 -5.46
N LYS A 337 -19.56 17.52 -4.98
CA LYS A 337 -19.62 18.85 -5.59
C LYS A 337 -18.25 19.54 -5.56
N ASN A 338 -17.55 19.52 -4.42
CA ASN A 338 -16.24 20.17 -4.32
C ASN A 338 -15.23 19.58 -5.31
N MET A 339 -15.19 18.25 -5.45
CA MET A 339 -14.30 17.59 -6.41
C MET A 339 -14.61 17.98 -7.86
N ARG A 340 -15.90 18.03 -8.23
CA ARG A 340 -16.33 18.47 -9.58
C ARG A 340 -16.00 19.93 -9.86
N ASP A 341 -16.21 20.80 -8.87
CA ASP A 341 -15.87 22.22 -8.96
C ASP A 341 -14.36 22.39 -9.15
N MET A 342 -13.54 21.70 -8.34
CA MET A 342 -12.08 21.69 -8.47
C MET A 342 -11.61 21.23 -9.86
N THR A 343 -12.17 20.14 -10.38
CA THR A 343 -11.85 19.67 -11.75
C THR A 343 -12.26 20.68 -12.81
N SER A 344 -13.41 21.32 -12.66
CA SER A 344 -13.89 22.35 -13.59
C SER A 344 -12.93 23.54 -13.61
N ASN A 345 -12.48 24.00 -12.44
CA ASN A 345 -11.50 25.07 -12.31
C ASN A 345 -10.17 24.72 -12.96
N LEU A 346 -9.68 23.49 -12.77
CA LEU A 346 -8.43 23.02 -13.37
C LEU A 346 -8.50 22.98 -14.90
N LYS A 347 -9.64 22.55 -15.45
CA LYS A 347 -9.86 22.50 -16.91
C LYS A 347 -9.92 23.90 -17.53
N GLN A 348 -10.57 24.85 -16.86
CA GLN A 348 -10.79 26.20 -17.39
C GLN A 348 -9.58 27.12 -17.18
N ASN A 349 -8.99 27.09 -15.98
CA ASN A 349 -8.06 28.13 -15.53
C ASN A 349 -6.71 27.57 -15.05
N ASN A 350 -6.56 26.24 -15.01
CA ASN A 350 -5.37 25.56 -14.47
C ASN A 350 -5.08 25.82 -12.98
N PHE A 351 -6.08 26.28 -12.21
CA PHE A 351 -6.02 26.44 -10.76
C PHE A 351 -7.03 25.52 -10.08
N LEU A 352 -6.71 25.02 -8.88
CA LEU A 352 -7.61 24.18 -8.09
C LEU A 352 -8.78 24.99 -7.54
N CYS A 353 -8.48 26.21 -7.09
CA CYS A 353 -9.37 27.10 -6.37
C CYS A 353 -9.49 28.42 -7.13
N THR A 354 -10.70 28.85 -7.45
CA THR A 354 -10.95 30.21 -8.01
C THR A 354 -10.59 31.29 -7.01
N LYS A 355 -10.81 31.02 -5.72
CA LYS A 355 -10.39 31.85 -4.60
C LYS A 355 -9.79 30.96 -3.52
N GLU A 356 -8.54 31.22 -3.18
CA GLU A 356 -7.89 30.50 -2.08
C GLU A 356 -8.55 30.86 -0.75
N GLN A 357 -8.80 29.83 0.06
CA GLN A 357 -9.46 29.96 1.34
C GLN A 357 -8.66 29.20 2.39
N PHE A 358 -8.48 29.85 3.52
CA PHE A 358 -7.72 29.33 4.64
C PHE A 358 -8.62 29.28 5.87
N ILE A 359 -9.16 28.09 6.14
CA ILE A 359 -10.11 27.85 7.24
C ILE A 359 -9.35 27.52 8.52
N ARG A 360 -8.22 26.80 8.40
CA ARG A 360 -7.42 26.33 9.55
C ARG A 360 -5.93 26.45 9.24
N ASN A 361 -5.15 26.76 10.28
CA ASN A 361 -3.69 26.81 10.18
C ASN A 361 -3.09 25.43 9.94
N PHE A 362 -2.21 25.30 8.94
CA PHE A 362 -1.24 24.20 8.92
C PHE A 362 -0.07 24.52 9.86
N TYR A 363 0.74 23.52 10.14
CA TYR A 363 1.98 23.64 10.90
C TYR A 363 3.12 23.01 10.11
N ARG A 364 4.36 23.42 10.41
CA ARG A 364 5.57 22.72 9.96
C ARG A 364 5.99 21.74 11.06
N TYR A 365 6.33 20.50 10.71
CA TYR A 365 6.78 19.52 11.68
C TYR A 365 8.25 19.75 12.01
N ASN A 366 8.54 20.07 13.27
CA ASN A 366 9.89 20.20 13.80
C ASN A 366 10.39 18.82 14.28
N TRP A 367 11.21 18.18 13.45
CA TRP A 367 11.80 16.88 13.74
C TRP A 367 12.85 16.89 14.85
N SER A 368 13.36 18.06 15.25
CA SER A 368 14.32 18.22 16.34
C SER A 368 13.67 18.44 17.71
N ALA A 369 12.34 18.62 17.74
CA ALA A 369 11.57 18.75 18.98
C ALA A 369 10.97 17.40 19.41
N LEU A 370 10.53 17.31 20.66
CA LEU A 370 9.71 16.19 21.11
C LEU A 370 8.45 16.08 20.23
N PRO A 371 7.96 14.86 19.93
CA PRO A 371 6.72 14.66 19.19
C PRO A 371 5.54 15.53 19.64
N SER A 372 5.35 15.66 20.96
CA SER A 372 4.28 16.47 21.56
C SER A 372 4.43 17.98 21.32
N GLN A 373 5.60 18.43 20.88
CA GLN A 373 5.97 19.83 20.62
C GLN A 373 6.33 20.08 19.13
N CYS A 374 6.18 19.07 18.27
CA CYS A 374 6.54 19.11 16.84
C CYS A 374 5.95 20.30 16.07
N CYS A 375 4.78 20.77 16.51
CA CYS A 375 3.81 21.40 15.62
C CYS A 375 3.35 22.76 16.15
N ASN A 376 4.22 23.44 16.90
CA ASN A 376 3.97 24.73 17.55
C ASN A 376 4.06 25.92 16.58
N ILE A 377 4.79 25.77 15.47
CA ILE A 377 4.94 26.81 14.45
C ILE A 377 3.74 26.74 13.50
N LYS A 378 2.70 27.53 13.80
CA LYS A 378 1.58 27.79 12.88
C LYS A 378 2.00 28.94 11.96
N LYS A 379 2.09 28.69 10.65
CA LYS A 379 2.34 29.74 9.64
C LYS A 379 1.10 29.93 8.78
N LYS A 380 0.82 31.18 8.41
CA LYS A 380 0.16 31.49 7.13
C LYS A 380 1.28 31.59 6.10
N ILE A 381 1.19 30.91 4.96
CA ILE A 381 2.12 31.20 3.85
C ILE A 381 1.73 32.59 3.36
N THR A 382 2.63 33.56 3.54
CA THR A 382 2.60 34.78 2.75
C THR A 382 3.41 34.44 1.50
N LEU A 383 2.72 34.08 0.42
CA LEU A 383 3.35 33.78 -0.87
C LEU A 383 3.90 35.07 -1.49
#